data_AF-A0A8T2VPH4-F1
#
_entry.id   AF-A0A8T2VPH4-F1
#
_cell.length_a   1.000
_cell.length_b   1.000
_cell.length_c   1.000
_cell.angle_alpha   90.00
_cell.angle_beta   90.00
_cell.angle_gamma   90.00
#
_symmetry.space_group_name_H-M   'P 1'
#
loop_
_entity.id
_entity.type
_entity.pdbx_description
1 polymer ?
#
loop_
_entity_poly.entity_id
_entity_poly.type
_entity_poly.pdbx_seq_one_letter_code
_entity_poly.pdbx_strand_id
1 'polypeptide(L)'
;MATSLCLYPTMHDSNANAMDISGKIPQYQIYRRNSLFNRTPLASQFRDRRISTAAISDLLTLAVTFSPPPACFDTQCQAQKDAIFAASLITPVLAFAAVAALISRRSRSENSFEDSDTGAIFEAPEGTEPIRDRYGELAFRAVSYTPWPVKSGDSDAGEAIRIEVGAVGATQFRTYFFDKLLPQSSQLVVVKLPRPLGIVFEEDTRMGRAVIAEIVAGGNADQLSKKASLDLRLAATAPQKGDILRACTATNIVYRTGALILGAQTPERAIVVYGADNEKWPAVATALTRGLVADGEVTLVLERKIVET
;
A
#
# COMPACT_ATOMS: atom_id res chain seq x y z
N MET A 1 -12.31 11.27 29.89
CA MET A 1 -12.69 9.84 29.92
C MET A 1 -11.71 9.12 29.01
N ALA A 2 -10.84 8.26 29.55
CA ALA A 2 -9.89 7.49 28.75
C ALA A 2 -10.63 6.33 28.08
N THR A 3 -10.53 6.22 26.75
CA THR A 3 -11.22 5.19 25.99
C THR A 3 -10.30 3.98 25.87
N SER A 4 -10.35 3.09 26.85
CA SER A 4 -9.54 1.86 26.87
C SER A 4 -10.12 0.83 25.90
N LEU A 5 -9.30 0.28 25.00
CA LEU A 5 -9.71 -0.77 24.07
C LEU A 5 -9.19 -2.11 24.56
N CYS A 6 -10.07 -2.89 25.20
CA CYS A 6 -9.79 -4.26 25.53
C CYS A 6 -10.20 -5.18 24.37
N LEU A 7 -9.23 -5.75 23.66
CA LEU A 7 -9.47 -6.77 22.63
C LEU A 7 -9.73 -8.14 23.27
N TYR A 8 -10.86 -8.29 23.98
CA TYR A 8 -11.32 -9.59 24.42
C TYR A 8 -12.15 -10.26 23.32
N PRO A 9 -11.97 -11.57 23.07
CA PRO A 9 -13.05 -12.35 22.49
C PRO A 9 -14.17 -12.38 23.51
N THR A 10 -15.27 -11.69 23.26
CA THR A 10 -16.52 -12.02 23.93
C THR A 10 -16.87 -13.44 23.52
N MET A 11 -16.76 -14.40 24.44
CA MET A 11 -17.44 -15.69 24.30
C MET A 11 -18.93 -15.37 24.27
N HIS A 12 -19.49 -15.23 23.07
CA HIS A 12 -20.92 -15.02 22.88
C HIS A 12 -21.59 -16.37 22.62
N ASP A 13 -22.45 -16.74 23.56
CA ASP A 13 -23.48 -17.74 23.39
C ASP A 13 -24.24 -17.55 22.08
N SER A 14 -24.54 -18.69 21.47
CA SER A 14 -25.27 -18.83 20.23
C SER A 14 -26.71 -18.37 20.44
N ASN A 15 -27.02 -17.14 20.04
CA ASN A 15 -28.37 -16.76 19.66
C ASN A 15 -28.33 -15.71 18.54
N ALA A 16 -28.70 -16.19 17.36
CA ALA A 16 -28.85 -15.39 16.16
C ALA A 16 -29.97 -14.36 16.34
N ASN A 17 -29.59 -13.09 16.40
CA ASN A 17 -30.45 -12.00 15.96
C ASN A 17 -29.67 -11.22 14.91
N ALA A 18 -30.18 -11.29 13.68
CA ALA A 18 -29.68 -10.55 12.53
C ALA A 18 -29.77 -9.05 12.85
N MET A 19 -28.62 -8.46 13.18
CA MET A 19 -28.48 -7.01 13.28
C MET A 19 -28.13 -6.49 11.89
N ASP A 20 -29.05 -5.70 11.35
CA ASP A 20 -28.97 -5.02 10.06
C ASP A 20 -27.83 -3.99 10.09
N ILE A 21 -26.65 -4.39 9.59
CA ILE A 21 -25.50 -3.49 9.40
C ILE A 21 -25.68 -2.79 8.05
N SER A 22 -26.63 -1.86 7.98
CA SER A 22 -26.67 -0.79 6.99
C SER A 22 -25.63 0.29 7.37
N GLY A 23 -24.39 -0.14 7.54
CA GLY A 23 -23.24 0.74 7.72
C GLY A 23 -22.67 1.06 6.35
N LYS A 24 -22.92 2.28 5.87
CA LYS A 24 -22.35 2.83 4.64
C LYS A 24 -20.86 2.45 4.53
N ILE A 25 -20.56 1.53 3.63
CA ILE A 25 -19.19 1.25 3.18
C ILE A 25 -18.66 2.58 2.64
N PRO A 26 -17.57 3.16 3.19
CA PRO A 26 -16.96 4.31 2.57
C PRO A 26 -16.45 3.89 1.20
N GLN A 27 -17.17 4.27 0.15
CA GLN A 27 -16.62 4.27 -1.19
C GLN A 27 -15.38 5.16 -1.15
N TYR A 28 -14.23 4.56 -1.40
CA TYR A 28 -13.01 5.33 -1.63
C TYR A 28 -13.20 6.11 -2.94
N GLN A 29 -13.64 7.36 -2.81
CA GLN A 29 -13.36 8.37 -3.82
C GLN A 29 -11.84 8.46 -3.93
N ILE A 30 -11.35 8.25 -5.15
CA ILE A 30 -10.02 8.67 -5.58
C ILE A 30 -9.94 10.17 -5.28
N TYR A 31 -9.31 10.53 -4.17
CA TYR A 31 -9.12 11.92 -3.78
C TYR A 31 -8.11 12.57 -4.73
N ARG A 32 -8.61 13.25 -5.77
CA ARG A 32 -7.94 14.44 -6.29
C ARG A 32 -8.06 15.52 -5.22
N ARG A 33 -7.01 15.73 -4.43
CA ARG A 33 -7.01 16.82 -3.46
C ARG A 33 -6.67 18.13 -4.18
N ASN A 34 -7.64 19.04 -4.21
CA ASN A 34 -7.44 20.46 -4.41
C ASN A 34 -6.48 20.98 -3.33
N SER A 35 -5.26 21.36 -3.74
CA SER A 35 -4.35 22.13 -2.92
C SER A 35 -4.79 23.59 -2.91
N LEU A 36 -5.34 24.07 -1.79
CA LEU A 36 -5.34 25.49 -1.47
C LEU A 36 -3.91 25.88 -1.10
N PHE A 37 -3.13 26.26 -2.11
CA PHE A 37 -1.81 26.89 -1.94
C PHE A 37 -1.96 28.39 -2.16
N ASN A 38 -1.39 29.15 -1.22
CA ASN A 38 -1.29 30.60 -1.24
C ASN A 38 -0.71 31.10 -2.58
N ARG A 39 -1.39 32.11 -3.15
CA ARG A 39 -0.93 32.83 -4.34
C ARG A 39 0.27 33.70 -4.00
N THR A 40 1.44 33.35 -4.51
CA THR A 40 2.49 34.32 -4.88
C THR A 40 2.66 34.29 -6.39
N PRO A 41 2.78 35.45 -7.06
CA PRO A 41 2.79 35.51 -8.52
C PRO A 41 4.22 35.31 -9.03
N LEU A 42 4.58 34.08 -9.42
CA LEU A 42 5.71 33.86 -10.32
C LEU A 42 5.20 33.93 -11.75
N ALA A 43 5.12 35.17 -12.23
CA ALA A 43 5.14 35.47 -13.64
C ALA A 43 6.53 35.11 -14.20
N SER A 44 6.56 34.71 -15.48
CA SER A 44 7.74 34.45 -16.31
C SER A 44 8.52 33.16 -16.03
N GLN A 45 8.02 32.03 -16.57
CA GLN A 45 8.84 31.03 -17.27
C GLN A 45 7.96 29.93 -17.91
N PHE A 46 6.98 30.32 -18.72
CA PHE A 46 6.36 29.42 -19.70
C PHE A 46 6.74 29.91 -21.09
N ARG A 47 7.98 29.60 -21.48
CA ARG A 47 8.47 29.81 -22.84
C ARG A 47 8.57 28.43 -23.50
N ASP A 48 7.71 28.24 -24.50
CA ASP A 48 7.88 27.37 -25.66
C ASP A 48 8.24 25.89 -25.42
N ARG A 49 7.22 25.08 -25.15
CA ARG A 49 7.13 23.74 -25.74
C ARG A 49 5.76 23.54 -26.37
N ARG A 50 5.51 24.22 -27.50
CA ARG A 50 4.45 23.83 -28.42
C ARG A 50 4.78 22.44 -28.93
N ILE A 51 4.09 21.43 -28.40
CA ILE A 51 3.99 20.14 -29.07
C ILE A 51 3.40 20.45 -30.44
N SER A 52 4.18 20.22 -31.49
CA SER A 52 3.75 20.36 -32.86
C SER A 52 2.60 19.38 -33.10
N THR A 53 1.36 19.89 -33.04
CA THR A 53 0.14 19.16 -33.41
C THR A 53 0.13 18.74 -34.88
N ALA A 54 1.05 19.26 -35.69
CA ALA A 54 1.23 18.84 -37.08
C ALA A 54 1.71 17.38 -37.20
N ALA A 55 2.51 16.87 -36.25
CA ALA A 55 3.07 15.51 -36.37
C ALA A 55 2.07 14.38 -36.08
N ILE A 56 0.95 14.68 -35.40
CA ILE A 56 -0.09 13.67 -35.11
C ILE A 56 -1.15 13.66 -36.23
N SER A 57 -1.34 14.78 -36.94
CA SER A 57 -2.26 14.87 -38.07
C SER A 57 -1.77 14.09 -39.30
N ASP A 58 -0.46 13.97 -39.52
CA ASP A 58 0.08 13.28 -40.70
C ASP A 58 0.07 11.74 -40.60
N LEU A 59 -0.13 11.18 -39.41
CA LEU A 59 -0.23 9.71 -39.21
C LEU A 59 -1.65 9.16 -39.34
N LEU A 60 -2.68 10.02 -39.34
CA LEU A 60 -4.09 9.63 -39.44
C LEU A 60 -4.65 9.71 -40.87
N THR A 61 -3.86 10.22 -41.83
CA THR A 61 -4.25 10.33 -43.25
C THR A 61 -3.80 9.12 -44.08
N LEU A 62 -3.78 7.92 -43.48
CA LEU A 62 -3.83 6.67 -44.24
C LEU A 62 -5.30 6.37 -44.54
N ALA A 63 -5.88 7.22 -45.39
CA ALA A 63 -7.17 6.97 -46.00
C ALA A 63 -7.02 5.70 -46.87
N VAL A 64 -7.45 4.58 -46.31
CA VAL A 64 -7.66 3.34 -47.05
C VAL A 64 -8.70 3.64 -48.12
N THR A 65 -8.23 3.91 -49.34
CA THR A 65 -9.09 3.94 -50.52
C THR A 65 -9.60 2.53 -50.74
N PHE A 66 -10.77 2.25 -50.15
CA PHE A 66 -11.48 0.99 -50.28
C PHE A 66 -12.04 0.90 -51.70
N SER A 67 -11.18 0.56 -52.67
CA SER A 67 -11.61 0.15 -53.99
C SER A 67 -12.32 -1.20 -53.84
N PRO A 68 -13.59 -1.35 -54.26
CA PRO A 68 -14.29 -2.62 -54.15
C PRO A 68 -13.51 -3.68 -54.93
N PRO A 69 -13.15 -4.82 -54.31
CA PRO A 69 -12.28 -5.78 -54.95
C PRO A 69 -13.00 -6.40 -56.17
N PRO A 70 -12.28 -6.65 -57.28
CA PRO A 70 -12.85 -7.33 -58.45
C PRO A 70 -13.42 -8.70 -58.04
N ALA A 71 -14.54 -9.13 -58.63
CA ALA A 71 -15.15 -10.42 -58.33
C ALA A 71 -14.14 -11.57 -58.58
N CYS A 72 -13.99 -12.47 -57.61
CA CYS A 72 -13.16 -13.67 -57.75
C CYS A 72 -14.06 -14.85 -58.12
N PHE A 73 -13.63 -15.69 -59.07
CA PHE A 73 -14.39 -16.87 -59.51
C PHE A 73 -13.64 -18.19 -59.27
N ASP A 74 -12.43 -18.15 -58.71
CA ASP A 74 -11.66 -19.35 -58.36
C ASP A 74 -11.28 -19.39 -56.87
N THR A 75 -10.96 -20.59 -56.37
CA THR A 75 -10.63 -20.84 -54.96
C THR A 75 -9.30 -20.24 -54.53
N GLN A 76 -8.35 -20.02 -55.46
CA GLN A 76 -7.06 -19.43 -55.14
C GLN A 76 -7.19 -17.91 -54.88
N CYS A 77 -8.04 -17.25 -55.66
CA CYS A 77 -8.40 -15.84 -55.58
C CYS A 77 -9.19 -15.56 -54.28
N GLN A 78 -10.08 -16.47 -53.87
CA GLN A 78 -10.78 -16.39 -52.59
C GLN A 78 -9.81 -16.46 -51.40
N ALA A 79 -8.87 -17.42 -51.40
CA ALA A 79 -7.89 -17.57 -50.32
C ALA A 79 -6.96 -16.36 -50.18
N GLN A 80 -6.55 -15.74 -51.30
CA GLN A 80 -5.77 -14.50 -51.27
C GLN A 80 -6.56 -13.32 -50.71
N LYS A 81 -7.86 -13.22 -51.03
CA LYS A 81 -8.75 -12.20 -50.44
C LYS A 81 -8.90 -12.35 -48.94
N ASP A 82 -9.11 -13.57 -48.46
CA ASP A 82 -9.26 -13.84 -47.02
C ASP A 82 -7.98 -13.49 -46.26
N ALA A 83 -6.81 -13.78 -46.84
CA ALA A 83 -5.52 -13.40 -46.27
C ALA A 83 -5.31 -11.88 -46.21
N ILE A 84 -5.66 -11.15 -47.28
CA ILE A 84 -5.57 -9.69 -47.34
C ILE A 84 -6.56 -9.05 -46.35
N PHE A 85 -7.78 -9.59 -46.26
CA PHE A 85 -8.80 -9.10 -45.33
C PHE A 85 -8.35 -9.30 -43.88
N ALA A 86 -7.85 -10.49 -43.53
CA ALA A 86 -7.29 -10.76 -42.21
C ALA A 86 -6.12 -9.82 -41.88
N ALA A 87 -5.21 -9.60 -42.83
CA ALA A 87 -4.10 -8.65 -42.65
C ALA A 87 -4.60 -7.21 -42.45
N SER A 88 -5.64 -6.79 -43.18
CA SER A 88 -6.22 -5.45 -43.07
C SER A 88 -6.90 -5.19 -41.73
N LEU A 89 -7.44 -6.22 -41.07
CA LEU A 89 -8.02 -6.12 -39.73
C LEU A 89 -6.96 -6.12 -38.63
N ILE A 90 -5.91 -6.94 -38.77
CA ILE A 90 -4.89 -7.11 -37.73
C ILE A 90 -3.92 -5.92 -37.69
N THR A 91 -3.54 -5.39 -38.85
CA THR A 91 -2.54 -4.31 -38.97
C THR A 91 -2.90 -3.03 -38.17
N PRO A 92 -4.13 -2.47 -38.26
CA PRO A 92 -4.47 -1.27 -37.49
C PRO A 92 -4.53 -1.54 -35.98
N VAL A 93 -4.94 -2.74 -35.56
CA VAL A 93 -4.97 -3.12 -34.14
C VAL A 93 -3.54 -3.19 -33.58
N LEU A 94 -2.62 -3.82 -34.31
CA LEU A 94 -1.21 -3.88 -33.91
C LEU A 94 -0.54 -2.50 -33.94
N ALA A 95 -0.84 -1.67 -34.95
CA ALA A 95 -0.32 -0.31 -35.04
C ALA A 95 -0.82 0.55 -33.86
N PHE A 96 -2.11 0.46 -33.50
CA PHE A 96 -2.67 1.17 -32.36
C PHE A 96 -2.07 0.66 -31.04
N ALA A 97 -1.90 -0.65 -30.88
CA ALA A 97 -1.24 -1.23 -29.70
C ALA A 97 0.22 -0.77 -29.57
N ALA A 98 0.96 -0.70 -30.68
CA ALA A 98 2.34 -0.21 -30.69
C ALA A 98 2.42 1.30 -30.33
N VAL A 99 1.51 2.11 -30.86
CA VAL A 99 1.43 3.54 -30.52
C VAL A 99 1.02 3.72 -29.06
N ALA A 100 0.02 2.98 -28.57
CA ALA A 100 -0.38 3.02 -27.16
C ALA A 100 0.76 2.59 -26.23
N ALA A 101 1.53 1.56 -26.60
CA ALA A 101 2.71 1.13 -25.85
C ALA A 101 3.82 2.20 -25.84
N LEU A 102 4.06 2.89 -26.98
CA LEU A 102 5.01 3.98 -27.08
C LEU A 102 4.59 5.21 -26.26
N ILE A 103 3.32 5.60 -26.31
CA ILE A 103 2.76 6.70 -25.51
C ILE A 103 2.87 6.38 -24.01
N SER A 104 2.52 5.14 -23.63
CA SER A 104 2.62 4.69 -22.24
C SER A 104 4.07 4.69 -21.73
N ARG A 105 5.05 4.34 -22.58
CA ARG A 105 6.48 4.43 -22.23
C ARG A 105 6.96 5.87 -22.08
N ARG A 106 6.43 6.82 -22.86
CA ARG A 106 6.91 8.21 -22.91
C ARG A 106 6.32 9.09 -21.81
N SER A 107 5.19 8.71 -21.23
CA SER A 107 4.55 9.42 -20.12
C SER A 107 5.12 9.05 -18.74
N ARG A 108 6.15 8.22 -18.69
CA ARG A 108 6.81 7.85 -17.45
C ARG A 108 7.62 9.05 -16.98
N SER A 109 7.09 9.77 -15.99
CA SER A 109 7.80 10.89 -15.37
C SER A 109 9.12 10.33 -14.82
N GLU A 110 10.20 11.11 -14.96
CA GLU A 110 11.56 10.73 -14.54
C GLU A 110 11.63 10.39 -13.04
N ASN A 111 10.62 10.79 -12.27
CA ASN A 111 10.46 10.56 -10.83
C ASN A 111 9.41 9.49 -10.48
N SER A 112 8.99 8.67 -11.43
CA SER A 112 8.04 7.57 -11.17
C SER A 112 8.77 6.27 -10.84
N PHE A 113 8.46 5.69 -9.69
CA PHE A 113 9.00 4.43 -9.20
C PHE A 113 7.93 3.37 -9.29
N GLU A 114 8.20 2.29 -10.02
CA GLU A 114 7.32 1.12 -10.02
C GLU A 114 7.82 0.14 -8.96
N ASP A 115 6.92 -0.23 -8.05
CA ASP A 115 7.10 -1.39 -7.19
C ASP A 115 6.98 -2.64 -8.05
N SER A 116 8.06 -3.43 -8.11
CA SER A 116 8.16 -4.63 -8.95
C SER A 116 7.07 -5.66 -8.66
N ASP A 117 6.56 -5.70 -7.43
CA ASP A 117 5.65 -6.76 -6.99
C ASP A 117 4.19 -6.37 -7.23
N THR A 118 3.84 -5.12 -6.93
CA THR A 118 2.46 -4.63 -7.07
C THR A 118 2.20 -3.99 -8.42
N GLY A 119 3.24 -3.61 -9.16
CA GLY A 119 3.13 -2.72 -10.32
C GLY A 119 2.61 -1.33 -9.95
N ALA A 120 2.58 -0.98 -8.66
CA ALA A 120 2.14 0.33 -8.22
C ALA A 120 3.20 1.37 -8.61
N ILE A 121 2.74 2.42 -9.29
CA ILE A 121 3.59 3.53 -9.73
C ILE A 121 3.45 4.65 -8.69
N PHE A 122 4.56 4.99 -8.06
CA PHE A 122 4.69 6.08 -7.11
C PHE A 122 5.39 7.25 -7.79
N GLU A 123 4.76 8.41 -7.83
CA GLU A 123 5.40 9.65 -8.28
C GLU A 123 6.09 10.30 -7.07
N ALA A 124 7.42 10.30 -7.04
CA ALA A 124 8.14 11.06 -6.03
C ALA A 124 8.13 12.55 -6.41
N PRO A 125 8.17 13.45 -5.41
CA PRO A 125 8.46 14.87 -5.64
C PRO A 125 9.76 15.06 -6.45
N GLU A 126 9.81 16.08 -7.29
CA GLU A 126 10.98 16.37 -8.12
C GLU A 126 12.26 16.48 -7.27
N GLY A 127 13.34 15.81 -7.72
CA GLY A 127 14.66 15.87 -7.09
C GLY A 127 14.84 14.97 -5.86
N THR A 128 13.96 14.00 -5.62
CA THR A 128 14.12 13.04 -4.52
C THR A 128 14.43 11.64 -5.00
N GLU A 129 15.61 11.13 -4.64
CA GLU A 129 15.97 9.72 -4.79
C GLU A 129 15.38 8.93 -3.62
N PRO A 130 14.64 7.83 -3.89
CA PRO A 130 14.11 6.99 -2.84
C PRO A 130 15.21 6.13 -2.25
N ILE A 131 15.15 5.94 -0.93
CA ILE A 131 16.04 5.02 -0.25
C ILE A 131 15.74 3.60 -0.73
N ARG A 132 16.81 2.90 -1.08
CA ARG A 132 16.79 1.45 -1.31
C ARG A 132 17.43 0.74 -0.14
N ASP A 133 16.88 -0.41 0.21
CA ASP A 133 17.46 -1.26 1.23
C ASP A 133 18.71 -1.99 0.71
N ARG A 134 19.32 -2.82 1.58
CA ARG A 134 20.50 -3.61 1.23
C ARG A 134 20.28 -4.62 0.09
N TYR A 135 19.03 -4.90 -0.28
CA TYR A 135 18.64 -5.78 -1.38
C TYR A 135 18.30 -5.01 -2.66
N GLY A 136 18.37 -3.66 -2.62
CA GLY A 136 18.00 -2.80 -3.73
C GLY A 136 16.49 -2.57 -3.85
N GLU A 137 15.69 -3.06 -2.89
CA GLU A 137 14.24 -2.87 -2.82
C GLU A 137 13.91 -1.48 -2.27
N LEU A 138 12.76 -0.91 -2.65
CA LEU A 138 12.34 0.40 -2.15
C LEU A 138 12.00 0.32 -0.65
N ALA A 139 12.48 1.30 0.13
CA ALA A 139 12.06 1.49 1.51
C ALA A 139 10.84 2.41 1.58
N PHE A 140 9.87 2.05 2.44
CA PHE A 140 8.60 2.77 2.58
C PHE A 140 8.44 3.34 3.99
N ARG A 141 7.79 4.48 4.13
CA ARG A 141 7.23 4.98 5.38
C ARG A 141 5.78 4.50 5.47
N ALA A 142 5.38 3.98 6.62
CA ALA A 142 3.99 3.64 6.87
C ALA A 142 3.24 4.92 7.29
N VAL A 143 2.40 5.46 6.41
CA VAL A 143 1.53 6.61 6.70
C VAL A 143 0.09 6.15 6.58
N SER A 144 -0.57 5.87 7.70
CA SER A 144 -1.87 5.19 7.70
C SER A 144 -1.77 3.87 6.91
N TYR A 145 -2.70 3.56 6.02
CA TYR A 145 -2.67 2.36 5.15
C TYR A 145 -1.78 2.48 3.91
N THR A 146 -1.19 3.65 3.64
CA THR A 146 -0.48 3.91 2.39
C THR A 146 1.02 3.86 2.61
N PRO A 147 1.75 2.97 1.92
CA PRO A 147 3.21 3.01 1.92
C PRO A 147 3.66 4.23 1.10
N TRP A 148 4.60 5.01 1.65
CA TRP A 148 5.15 6.19 0.99
C TRP A 148 6.66 6.05 0.81
N PRO A 149 7.25 6.27 -0.37
CA PRO A 149 8.70 6.14 -0.54
C PRO A 149 9.45 7.13 0.37
N VAL A 150 10.56 6.67 0.98
CA VAL A 150 11.38 7.48 1.90
C VAL A 150 12.46 8.21 1.11
N LYS A 151 12.71 9.49 1.43
CA LYS A 151 13.73 10.32 0.78
C LYS A 151 15.11 10.07 1.40
N SER A 152 16.16 10.03 0.59
CA SER A 152 17.54 9.83 1.07
C SER A 152 18.05 10.87 2.07
N GLY A 153 17.44 12.06 2.16
CA GLY A 153 17.80 13.06 3.17
C GLY A 153 17.10 12.90 4.53
N ASP A 154 16.06 12.07 4.60
CA ASP A 154 15.28 11.84 5.84
C ASP A 154 15.79 10.61 6.62
N SER A 155 16.86 9.95 6.16
CA SER A 155 17.39 8.69 6.71
C SER A 155 18.14 8.80 8.03
N ASP A 156 18.56 9.99 8.42
CA ASP A 156 19.64 10.12 9.40
C ASP A 156 19.19 9.85 10.85
N ALA A 157 17.88 9.74 11.09
CA ALA A 157 17.30 9.64 12.44
C ALA A 157 16.38 8.42 12.67
N GLY A 158 16.27 7.50 11.70
CA GLY A 158 15.32 6.38 11.78
C GLY A 158 15.96 5.00 11.65
N GLU A 159 15.13 3.97 11.77
CA GLU A 159 15.51 2.56 11.66
C GLU A 159 14.70 1.88 10.57
N ALA A 160 15.36 1.04 9.77
CA ALA A 160 14.72 0.26 8.72
C ALA A 160 14.35 -1.14 9.23
N ILE A 161 13.07 -1.48 9.14
CA ILE A 161 12.48 -2.73 9.65
C ILE A 161 11.84 -3.48 8.50
N ARG A 162 12.16 -4.78 8.37
CA ARG A 162 11.50 -5.65 7.38
C ARG A 162 10.24 -6.27 7.96
N ILE A 163 9.11 -6.05 7.29
CA ILE A 163 7.79 -6.52 7.72
C ILE A 163 7.17 -7.36 6.61
N GLU A 164 6.54 -8.48 6.97
CA GLU A 164 5.80 -9.33 6.04
C GLU A 164 4.46 -8.69 5.68
N VAL A 165 4.24 -8.46 4.38
CA VAL A 165 3.01 -7.88 3.81
C VAL A 165 2.68 -8.56 2.49
N GLY A 166 1.46 -8.36 2.00
CA GLY A 166 0.99 -8.96 0.75
C GLY A 166 -0.26 -9.80 0.96
N ALA A 167 -0.58 -10.68 0.00
CA ALA A 167 -1.77 -11.52 0.10
C ALA A 167 -1.70 -12.47 1.31
N VAL A 168 -2.84 -12.72 1.95
CA VAL A 168 -2.92 -13.70 3.05
C VAL A 168 -2.50 -15.07 2.52
N GLY A 169 -1.47 -15.67 3.13
CA GLY A 169 -0.86 -16.94 2.71
C GLY A 169 0.27 -16.82 1.68
N ALA A 170 0.51 -15.63 1.12
CA ALA A 170 1.60 -15.34 0.18
C ALA A 170 2.23 -13.98 0.50
N THR A 171 2.75 -13.84 1.73
CA THR A 171 3.41 -12.63 2.22
C THR A 171 4.85 -12.52 1.72
N GLN A 172 5.33 -11.30 1.58
CA GLN A 172 6.69 -10.95 1.20
C GLN A 172 7.25 -9.91 2.17
N PHE A 173 8.55 -9.92 2.38
CA PHE A 173 9.19 -8.90 3.21
C PHE A 173 9.28 -7.58 2.47
N ARG A 174 8.83 -6.50 3.12
CA ARG A 174 9.08 -5.13 2.68
C ARG A 174 9.77 -4.33 3.75
N THR A 175 10.67 -3.46 3.33
CA THR A 175 11.44 -2.61 4.23
C THR A 175 10.66 -1.33 4.52
N TYR A 176 10.35 -1.12 5.81
CA TYR A 176 9.69 0.08 6.31
C TYR A 176 10.64 0.90 7.18
N PHE A 177 10.68 2.20 6.96
CA PHE A 177 11.51 3.14 7.72
C PHE A 177 10.66 3.87 8.76
N PHE A 178 11.13 3.86 10.01
CA PHE A 178 10.48 4.52 11.13
C PHE A 178 11.43 5.52 11.78
N ASP A 179 11.04 6.79 11.83
CA ASP A 179 11.78 7.83 12.53
C ASP A 179 11.70 7.58 14.04
N LYS A 180 12.78 7.70 14.81
CA LYS A 180 12.68 7.58 16.29
C LYS A 180 11.98 8.81 16.85
N LEU A 181 10.93 8.62 17.65
CA LEU A 181 10.13 9.75 18.13
C LEU A 181 10.43 10.11 19.59
N LEU A 182 11.03 9.19 20.34
CA LEU A 182 11.45 9.48 21.71
C LEU A 182 12.77 10.27 21.69
N PRO A 183 12.89 11.34 22.50
CA PRO A 183 14.10 12.17 22.55
C PRO A 183 15.27 11.49 23.28
N GLN A 184 14.98 10.46 24.08
CA GLN A 184 15.96 9.62 24.77
C GLN A 184 16.36 8.45 23.87
N SER A 185 17.45 7.76 24.21
CA SER A 185 17.85 6.52 23.55
C SER A 185 16.66 5.54 23.51
N SER A 186 16.16 5.28 22.30
CA SER A 186 15.03 4.39 22.07
C SER A 186 15.39 3.32 21.04
N GLN A 187 14.70 2.20 21.17
CA GLN A 187 14.81 1.05 20.27
C GLN A 187 13.44 0.73 19.70
N LEU A 188 13.41 0.42 18.40
CA LEU A 188 12.22 -0.14 17.78
C LEU A 188 12.22 -1.67 17.97
N VAL A 189 11.07 -2.17 18.41
CA VAL A 189 10.84 -3.56 18.78
C VAL A 189 9.74 -4.10 17.89
N VAL A 190 10.04 -5.18 17.18
CA VAL A 190 9.09 -5.87 16.31
C VAL A 190 8.54 -7.08 17.05
N VAL A 191 7.23 -7.07 17.28
CA VAL A 191 6.52 -8.11 18.03
C VAL A 191 5.54 -8.80 17.10
N LYS A 192 5.65 -10.12 16.93
CA LYS A 192 4.65 -10.93 16.23
C LYS A 192 3.78 -11.66 17.26
N LEU A 193 2.45 -11.49 17.17
CA LEU A 193 1.50 -12.10 18.08
C LEU A 193 0.26 -12.64 17.35
N PRO A 194 -0.24 -13.82 17.71
CA PRO A 194 -1.53 -14.30 17.22
C PRO A 194 -2.70 -13.52 17.86
N ARG A 195 -3.84 -13.50 17.17
CA ARG A 195 -5.09 -12.95 17.70
C ARG A 195 -5.78 -13.97 18.63
N PRO A 196 -6.37 -13.56 19.77
CA PRO A 196 -6.35 -12.23 20.37
C PRO A 196 -4.96 -11.85 20.93
N LEU A 197 -4.57 -10.59 20.82
CA LEU A 197 -3.20 -10.16 21.16
C LEU A 197 -2.86 -10.32 22.65
N GLY A 198 -3.83 -10.11 23.54
CA GLY A 198 -3.60 -10.05 24.99
C GLY A 198 -2.94 -8.74 25.44
N ILE A 199 -3.13 -7.65 24.70
CA ILE A 199 -2.60 -6.32 24.99
C ILE A 199 -3.76 -5.33 25.07
N VAL A 200 -3.76 -4.49 26.09
CA VAL A 200 -4.65 -3.33 26.21
C VAL A 200 -3.89 -2.10 25.77
N PHE A 201 -4.38 -1.46 24.72
CA PHE A 201 -3.83 -0.21 24.21
C PHE A 201 -4.70 0.96 24.68
N GLU A 202 -4.05 2.07 25.01
CA GLU A 202 -4.69 3.34 25.37
C GLU A 202 -4.07 4.51 24.63
N GLU A 203 -4.83 5.58 24.46
CA GLU A 203 -4.33 6.85 23.95
C GLU A 203 -3.66 7.64 25.09
N ASP A 204 -2.36 7.85 24.98
CA ASP A 204 -1.68 8.86 25.80
C ASP A 204 -2.09 10.25 25.30
N THR A 205 -3.05 10.85 25.99
CA THR A 205 -3.58 12.19 25.71
C THR A 205 -2.52 13.29 25.70
N ARG A 206 -1.36 13.11 26.34
CA ARG A 206 -0.28 14.12 26.36
C ARG A 206 0.53 14.09 25.08
N MET A 207 0.82 12.89 24.58
CA MET A 207 1.63 12.69 23.38
C MET A 207 0.78 12.53 22.11
N GLY A 208 -0.53 12.26 22.26
CA GLY A 208 -1.45 11.95 21.16
C GLY A 208 -1.11 10.63 20.48
N ARG A 209 -0.72 9.60 21.26
CA ARG A 209 -0.17 8.34 20.73
C ARG A 209 -0.75 7.12 21.42
N ALA A 210 -0.80 6.01 20.70
CA ALA A 210 -1.19 4.73 21.24
C ALA A 210 -0.04 4.12 22.05
N VAL A 211 -0.30 3.76 23.30
CA VAL A 211 0.67 3.13 24.21
C VAL A 211 0.11 1.83 24.77
N ILE A 212 0.99 0.89 25.12
CA ILE A 212 0.61 -0.32 25.83
C ILE A 212 0.33 0.03 27.29
N ALA A 213 -0.94 0.04 27.68
CA ALA A 213 -1.36 0.35 29.05
C ALA A 213 -1.22 -0.88 29.97
N GLU A 214 -1.59 -2.06 29.45
CA GLU A 214 -1.60 -3.30 30.22
C GLU A 214 -1.41 -4.51 29.31
N ILE A 215 -0.79 -5.55 29.86
CA ILE A 215 -0.68 -6.87 29.24
C ILE A 215 -1.61 -7.80 30.01
N VAL A 216 -2.55 -8.44 29.31
CA VAL A 216 -3.57 -9.29 29.91
C VAL A 216 -2.93 -10.60 30.39
N ALA A 217 -3.04 -10.87 31.70
CA ALA A 217 -2.50 -12.08 32.31
C ALA A 217 -3.06 -13.36 31.64
N GLY A 218 -2.17 -14.29 31.31
CA GLY A 218 -2.50 -15.53 30.61
C GLY A 218 -2.68 -15.40 29.09
N GLY A 219 -2.76 -14.18 28.55
CA GLY A 219 -2.87 -13.92 27.11
C GLY A 219 -1.58 -14.22 26.33
N ASN A 220 -1.67 -14.16 24.99
CA ASN A 220 -0.54 -14.44 24.11
C ASN A 220 0.66 -13.51 24.36
N ALA A 221 0.42 -12.22 24.58
CA ALA A 221 1.45 -11.27 24.96
C ALA A 221 2.12 -11.59 26.31
N ASP A 222 1.34 -11.95 27.34
CA ASP A 222 1.88 -12.33 28.66
C ASP A 222 2.74 -13.61 28.57
N GLN A 223 2.28 -14.60 27.82
CA GLN A 223 3.05 -15.83 27.57
C GLN A 223 4.37 -15.53 26.85
N LEU A 224 4.36 -14.65 25.86
CA LEU A 224 5.57 -14.22 25.15
C LEU A 224 6.52 -13.44 26.08
N SER A 225 6.00 -12.53 26.91
CA SER A 225 6.81 -11.79 27.88
C SER A 225 7.40 -12.69 28.96
N LYS A 226 6.67 -13.70 29.43
CA LYS A 226 7.19 -14.73 30.34
C LYS A 226 8.29 -15.56 29.69
N LYS A 227 8.10 -16.01 28.45
CA LYS A 227 9.13 -16.72 27.68
C LYS A 227 10.39 -15.87 27.51
N ALA A 228 10.20 -14.58 27.19
CA ALA A 228 11.29 -13.63 27.03
C ALA A 228 12.02 -13.28 28.33
N SER A 229 11.36 -13.40 29.49
CA SER A 229 12.03 -13.29 30.79
C SER A 229 13.01 -14.44 31.07
N LEU A 230 12.80 -15.58 30.42
CA LEU A 230 13.68 -16.76 30.53
C LEU A 230 14.79 -16.74 29.47
N ASP A 231 14.57 -16.10 28.32
CA ASP A 231 15.54 -15.99 27.22
C ASP A 231 15.79 -14.53 26.84
N LEU A 232 16.98 -14.03 27.18
CA LEU A 232 17.45 -12.67 26.88
C LEU A 232 17.42 -12.33 25.39
N ARG A 233 17.54 -13.34 24.50
CA ARG A 233 17.46 -13.10 23.04
C ARG A 233 16.04 -12.73 22.61
N LEU A 234 15.05 -13.30 23.28
CA LEU A 234 13.63 -13.03 23.03
C LEU A 234 13.14 -11.77 23.75
N ALA A 235 13.87 -11.25 24.74
CA ALA A 235 13.56 -9.99 25.43
C ALA A 235 13.36 -8.80 24.47
N ALA A 236 14.11 -8.76 23.37
CA ALA A 236 13.98 -7.75 22.32
C ALA A 236 12.70 -7.89 21.47
N THR A 237 11.97 -8.99 21.59
CA THR A 237 10.78 -9.30 20.76
C THR A 237 9.48 -9.37 21.56
N ALA A 238 9.55 -9.27 22.88
CA ALA A 238 8.36 -9.28 23.74
C ALA A 238 7.84 -7.86 23.97
N PRO A 239 6.51 -7.64 23.99
CA PRO A 239 5.93 -6.34 24.31
C PRO A 239 6.09 -6.04 25.81
N GLN A 240 6.24 -4.75 26.14
CA GLN A 240 6.29 -4.25 27.51
C GLN A 240 5.27 -3.13 27.74
N LYS A 241 4.84 -3.00 29.00
CA LYS A 241 3.98 -1.89 29.41
C LYS A 241 4.71 -0.56 29.21
N GLY A 242 4.04 0.41 28.59
CA GLY A 242 4.59 1.72 28.25
C GLY A 242 5.25 1.81 26.88
N ASP A 243 5.39 0.70 26.14
CA ASP A 243 5.84 0.75 24.75
C ASP A 243 4.85 1.56 23.89
N ILE A 244 5.37 2.34 22.95
CA ILE A 244 4.58 3.19 22.05
C ILE A 244 4.33 2.45 20.74
N LEU A 245 3.07 2.34 20.31
CA LEU A 245 2.73 1.74 19.02
C LEU A 245 3.09 2.68 17.87
N ARG A 246 3.98 2.25 16.98
CA ARG A 246 4.43 2.98 15.78
C ARG A 246 3.73 2.49 14.52
N ALA A 247 3.53 1.19 14.43
CA ALA A 247 2.74 0.58 13.35
C ALA A 247 2.19 -0.78 13.77
N CYS A 248 1.17 -1.24 13.05
CA CYS A 248 0.66 -2.61 13.16
C CYS A 248 0.32 -3.14 11.77
N THR A 249 0.39 -4.46 11.58
CA THR A 249 -0.20 -5.07 10.39
C THR A 249 -1.71 -5.17 10.55
N ALA A 250 -2.43 -4.86 9.49
CA ALA A 250 -3.88 -4.92 9.41
C ALA A 250 -4.27 -5.60 8.10
N THR A 251 -5.39 -6.32 8.12
CA THR A 251 -5.91 -6.95 6.90
C THR A 251 -6.82 -5.98 6.17
N ASN A 252 -6.54 -5.75 4.90
CA ASN A 252 -7.37 -4.96 3.99
C ASN A 252 -7.90 -5.85 2.84
N ILE A 253 -8.99 -5.42 2.23
CA ILE A 253 -9.56 -6.07 1.05
C ILE A 253 -9.09 -5.30 -0.18
N VAL A 254 -8.34 -5.96 -1.06
CA VAL A 254 -7.77 -5.37 -2.27
C VAL A 254 -8.49 -5.95 -3.49
N TYR A 255 -8.90 -5.05 -4.38
CA TYR A 255 -9.47 -5.41 -5.68
C TYR A 255 -8.37 -5.24 -6.73
N ARG A 256 -7.98 -6.32 -7.40
CA ARG A 256 -6.98 -6.24 -8.47
C ARG A 256 -7.54 -5.43 -9.64
N THR A 257 -6.74 -4.55 -10.23
CA THR A 257 -7.15 -3.65 -11.33
C THR A 257 -7.71 -4.40 -12.54
N GLY A 258 -7.25 -5.63 -12.80
CA GLY A 258 -7.80 -6.49 -13.87
C GLY A 258 -9.26 -6.91 -13.65
N ALA A 259 -9.74 -6.90 -12.40
CA ALA A 259 -11.11 -7.26 -12.04
C ALA A 259 -12.15 -6.27 -12.60
N LEU A 260 -11.77 -5.02 -12.82
CA LEU A 260 -12.67 -3.98 -13.32
C LEU A 260 -12.90 -4.07 -14.84
N ILE A 261 -11.97 -4.72 -15.56
CA ILE A 261 -11.96 -4.73 -17.04
C ILE A 261 -12.48 -6.05 -17.61
N LEU A 262 -12.19 -7.20 -16.97
CA LEU A 262 -12.46 -8.54 -17.53
C LEU A 262 -13.49 -9.38 -16.76
N GLY A 263 -14.23 -8.78 -15.82
CA GLY A 263 -15.26 -9.47 -15.05
C GLY A 263 -14.81 -9.88 -13.64
N ALA A 264 -15.81 -10.17 -12.80
CA ALA A 264 -15.71 -10.28 -11.34
C ALA A 264 -14.58 -11.21 -10.87
N GLN A 265 -13.46 -10.63 -10.46
CA GLN A 265 -12.48 -11.35 -9.64
C GLN A 265 -12.89 -11.24 -8.18
N THR A 266 -12.76 -12.35 -7.45
CA THR A 266 -13.00 -12.40 -6.02
C THR A 266 -12.04 -11.44 -5.31
N PRO A 267 -12.52 -10.58 -4.40
CA PRO A 267 -11.65 -9.73 -3.60
C PRO A 267 -10.61 -10.55 -2.86
N GLU A 268 -9.37 -10.09 -2.87
CA GLU A 268 -8.27 -10.73 -2.17
C GLU A 268 -8.00 -10.00 -0.86
N ARG A 269 -7.67 -10.75 0.18
CA ARG A 269 -7.33 -10.17 1.49
C ARG A 269 -5.82 -10.01 1.54
N ALA A 270 -5.37 -8.81 1.86
CA ALA A 270 -3.96 -8.47 1.91
C ALA A 270 -3.60 -7.91 3.29
N ILE A 271 -2.48 -8.37 3.83
CA ILE A 271 -1.83 -7.85 5.01
C ILE A 271 -1.05 -6.60 4.60
N VAL A 272 -1.37 -5.47 5.22
CA VAL A 272 -0.73 -4.17 4.98
C VAL A 272 -0.23 -3.59 6.30
N VAL A 273 0.83 -2.78 6.25
CA VAL A 273 1.28 -2.03 7.44
C VAL A 273 0.45 -0.77 7.59
N TYR A 274 -0.19 -0.62 8.73
CA TYR A 274 -0.83 0.61 9.17
C TYR A 274 0.13 1.40 10.06
N GLY A 275 0.57 2.57 9.62
CA GLY A 275 1.35 3.51 10.42
C GLY A 275 0.46 4.22 11.44
N ALA A 276 0.83 4.16 12.73
CA ALA A 276 0.07 4.76 13.83
C ALA A 276 0.54 6.19 14.17
N ASP A 277 1.64 6.64 13.59
CA ASP A 277 2.23 7.94 13.88
C ASP A 277 1.33 9.09 13.39
N ASN A 278 1.03 10.04 14.28
CA ASN A 278 0.14 11.18 14.04
C ASN A 278 -1.31 10.81 13.64
N GLU A 279 -1.69 9.55 13.78
CA GLU A 279 -3.06 9.08 13.51
C GLU A 279 -3.94 9.21 14.75
N LYS A 280 -5.24 9.45 14.54
CA LYS A 280 -6.19 9.55 15.65
C LYS A 280 -6.46 8.18 16.25
N TRP A 281 -6.62 8.11 17.56
CA TRP A 281 -6.89 6.86 18.29
C TRP A 281 -7.98 5.97 17.68
N PRO A 282 -9.16 6.47 17.24
CA PRO A 282 -10.18 5.61 16.62
C PRO A 282 -9.72 4.91 15.34
N ALA A 283 -8.84 5.54 14.55
CA ALA A 283 -8.30 4.96 13.33
C ALA A 283 -7.29 3.86 13.65
N VAL A 284 -6.43 4.09 14.66
CA VAL A 284 -5.48 3.11 15.19
C VAL A 284 -6.23 1.90 15.77
N ALA A 285 -7.25 2.13 16.59
CA ALA A 285 -8.11 1.08 17.14
C ALA A 285 -8.80 0.26 16.04
N THR A 286 -9.27 0.93 14.98
CA THR A 286 -9.85 0.26 13.81
C THR A 286 -8.82 -0.60 13.09
N ALA A 287 -7.58 -0.13 12.93
CA ALA A 287 -6.51 -0.91 12.32
C ALA A 287 -6.14 -2.16 13.16
N LEU A 288 -6.03 -2.01 14.47
CA LEU A 288 -5.73 -3.12 15.39
C LEU A 288 -6.83 -4.20 15.38
N THR A 289 -8.09 -3.80 15.24
CA THR A 289 -9.24 -4.73 15.16
C THR A 289 -9.42 -5.36 13.78
N ARG A 290 -8.82 -4.78 12.72
CA ARG A 290 -8.92 -5.30 11.36
C ARG A 290 -8.06 -6.54 11.15
N GLY A 291 -8.73 -7.69 11.06
CA GLY A 291 -8.15 -8.96 10.70
C GLY A 291 -8.91 -10.11 11.36
N LEU A 292 -8.77 -11.29 10.77
CA LEU A 292 -9.29 -12.54 11.32
C LEU A 292 -8.13 -13.36 11.89
N VAL A 293 -8.44 -14.30 12.79
CA VAL A 293 -7.44 -15.25 13.31
C VAL A 293 -6.81 -16.07 12.17
N ALA A 294 -7.59 -16.38 11.13
CA ALA A 294 -7.14 -17.12 9.96
C ALA A 294 -6.11 -16.36 9.08
N ASP A 295 -5.88 -15.07 9.33
CA ASP A 295 -4.93 -14.26 8.56
C ASP A 295 -3.49 -14.48 8.98
N GLY A 296 -3.29 -15.13 10.13
CA GLY A 296 -2.00 -15.32 10.76
C GLY A 296 -1.72 -14.30 11.86
N GLU A 297 -0.43 -14.13 12.15
CA GLU A 297 0.04 -13.29 13.24
C GLU A 297 0.00 -11.80 12.87
N VAL A 298 -0.29 -10.96 13.86
CA VAL A 298 -0.18 -9.51 13.76
C VAL A 298 1.25 -9.12 14.11
N THR A 299 1.88 -8.33 13.25
CA THR A 299 3.17 -7.71 13.53
C THR A 299 2.94 -6.31 14.06
N LEU A 300 3.43 -6.04 15.26
CA LEU A 300 3.42 -4.74 15.90
C LEU A 300 4.84 -4.17 15.85
N VAL A 301 4.96 -2.91 15.45
CA VAL A 301 6.19 -2.13 15.57
C VAL A 301 5.99 -1.20 16.75
N LEU A 302 6.78 -1.43 17.80
CA LEU A 302 6.73 -0.71 19.06
C LEU A 302 8.01 0.11 19.23
N GLU A 303 7.93 1.26 19.89
CA GLU A 303 9.11 2.03 20.31
C GLU A 303 9.24 1.97 21.83
N ARG A 304 10.41 1.53 22.29
CA ARG A 304 10.74 1.36 23.71
C ARG A 304 11.87 2.31 24.12
N LYS A 305 11.75 2.89 25.32
CA LYS A 305 12.85 3.62 25.97
C LYS A 305 13.92 2.64 26.45
N ILE A 306 15.16 2.88 26.07
CA ILE A 306 16.30 2.16 26.63
C ILE A 306 16.60 2.81 27.98
N VAL A 307 16.31 2.10 29.07
CA VAL A 307 16.81 2.52 30.39
C VAL A 307 18.27 2.08 30.42
N GLU A 308 19.19 3.03 30.40
CA GLU A 308 20.60 2.77 30.66
C GLU A 308 20.73 2.27 32.10
N THR A 309 20.81 0.94 32.26
CA THR A 309 21.14 0.26 33.52
C THR A 309 22.63 0.37 33.82
#